data_AF-A0A1S2NYA5-F1
#
_entry.id   AF-A0A1S2NYA5-F1
#
_cell.length_a   1.000
_cell.length_b   1.000
_cell.length_c   1.000
_cell.angle_alpha   90.00
_cell.angle_beta   90.00
_cell.angle_gamma   90.00
#
_symmetry.space_group_name_H-M   'P 1'
#
loop_
_entity.id
_entity.type
_entity.pdbx_description
1 polymer ?
#
loop_
_entity_poly.entity_id
_entity_poly.type
_entity_poly.pdbx_seq_one_letter_code
_entity_poly.pdbx_strand_id
1 'polypeptide(L)'
;MSSNGRHLRGAVTAVAVATTLALAPAAVAEAPAKAPSAAATTTLVFDKNQDDPTDSRLSVYQGKKLWAVYRAGSGLGIKNDCARAKGWMPNGNWKIRLKSRTYDGRFIKGYAVYLQDMKCSKGTLVRTEMLIHSEMNRDGSQGGSEPRRWDGVGDYKSNGCVKLNPTDIKKMFRLLDRIGWPTHLRVVS
;
A
#
# COMPACT_ATOMS: atom_id res chain seq x y z
N MET A 1 6.33 -42.33 -96.22
CA MET A 1 5.61 -43.61 -96.04
C MET A 1 5.97 -44.13 -94.65
N SER A 2 4.97 -44.66 -93.92
CA SER A 2 5.01 -45.75 -92.92
C SER A 2 6.40 -46.27 -92.50
N SER A 3 6.71 -46.68 -91.27
CA SER A 3 5.97 -47.05 -90.07
C SER A 3 7.03 -47.67 -89.12
N ASN A 4 6.72 -47.77 -87.82
CA ASN A 4 7.13 -48.81 -86.84
C ASN A 4 8.54 -49.44 -86.96
N GLY A 5 9.37 -49.54 -85.92
CA GLY A 5 9.08 -49.64 -84.50
C GLY A 5 10.09 -50.60 -83.85
N ARG A 6 9.95 -50.77 -82.52
CA ARG A 6 10.54 -51.81 -81.65
C ARG A 6 12.05 -51.68 -81.36
N HIS A 7 12.40 -51.30 -80.13
CA HIS A 7 12.77 -52.19 -78.99
C HIS A 7 14.24 -52.63 -79.10
N LEU A 8 15.08 -52.68 -78.06
CA LEU A 8 14.87 -52.95 -76.66
C LEU A 8 16.14 -52.52 -75.88
N ARG A 9 15.94 -51.80 -74.77
CA ARG A 9 16.61 -51.85 -73.46
C ARG A 9 18.06 -52.37 -73.35
N GLY A 10 18.87 -51.54 -72.69
CA GLY A 10 19.54 -51.98 -71.45
C GLY A 10 21.00 -51.56 -71.28
N ALA A 11 21.24 -50.59 -70.38
CA ALA A 11 22.34 -50.63 -69.41
C ALA A 11 22.13 -49.51 -68.38
N VAL A 12 21.94 -49.90 -67.12
CA VAL A 12 21.83 -49.00 -65.97
C VAL A 12 23.23 -48.81 -65.40
N THR A 13 23.75 -47.59 -65.45
CA THR A 13 24.89 -47.15 -64.65
C THR A 13 24.39 -46.30 -63.49
N ALA A 14 24.51 -46.83 -62.27
CA ALA A 14 24.25 -46.11 -61.04
C ALA A 14 25.34 -45.04 -60.82
N VAL A 15 24.93 -43.78 -60.71
CA VAL A 15 25.76 -42.69 -60.19
C VAL A 15 25.19 -42.31 -58.82
N ALA A 16 26.01 -42.43 -57.80
CA ALA A 16 25.71 -42.02 -56.44
C ALA A 16 25.63 -40.49 -56.36
N VAL A 17 24.50 -39.96 -55.86
CA VAL A 17 24.35 -38.55 -55.50
C VAL A 17 24.43 -38.45 -53.99
N ALA A 18 25.52 -37.87 -53.48
CA ALA A 18 25.67 -37.52 -52.08
C ALA A 18 24.82 -36.29 -51.76
N THR A 19 23.74 -36.48 -51.00
CA THR A 19 22.93 -35.37 -50.47
C THR A 19 23.49 -34.95 -49.11
N THR A 20 24.21 -33.83 -49.09
CA THR A 20 24.56 -33.13 -47.85
C THR A 20 23.30 -32.49 -47.26
N LEU A 21 22.74 -33.07 -46.21
CA LEU A 21 21.71 -32.44 -45.39
C LEU A 21 22.33 -31.30 -44.58
N ALA A 22 22.10 -30.06 -45.02
CA ALA A 22 22.35 -28.89 -44.20
C ALA A 22 21.33 -28.89 -43.04
N LEU A 23 21.77 -29.23 -41.83
CA LEU A 23 21.01 -29.00 -40.60
C LEU A 23 20.97 -27.49 -40.36
N ALA A 24 19.81 -26.87 -40.59
CA ALA A 24 19.56 -25.52 -40.11
C ALA A 24 19.52 -25.55 -38.57
N PRO A 25 20.21 -24.62 -37.86
CA PRO A 25 20.06 -24.51 -36.43
C PRO A 25 18.63 -24.07 -36.13
N ALA A 26 17.87 -24.90 -35.41
CA ALA A 26 16.59 -24.51 -34.86
C ALA A 26 16.85 -23.39 -33.84
N ALA A 27 16.55 -22.15 -34.23
CA ALA A 27 16.55 -21.02 -33.32
C ALA A 27 15.49 -21.30 -32.25
N VAL A 28 15.94 -21.67 -31.05
CA VAL A 28 15.08 -21.76 -29.87
C VAL A 28 14.65 -20.33 -29.60
N ALA A 29 13.40 -20.00 -29.92
CA ALA A 29 12.82 -18.71 -29.56
C ALA A 29 12.72 -18.65 -28.03
N GLU A 30 13.70 -18.01 -27.40
CA GLU A 30 13.60 -17.63 -25.99
C GLU A 30 12.37 -16.72 -25.85
N ALA A 31 11.34 -17.24 -25.19
CA ALA A 31 10.18 -16.43 -24.83
C ALA A 31 10.68 -15.22 -24.04
N PRO A 32 10.23 -13.99 -24.36
CA PRO A 32 10.69 -12.80 -23.67
C PRO A 32 10.47 -12.98 -22.18
N ALA A 33 11.55 -12.86 -21.40
CA ALA A 33 11.49 -12.89 -19.96
C ALA A 33 10.43 -11.88 -19.50
N LYS A 34 9.40 -12.38 -18.80
CA LYS A 34 8.30 -11.56 -18.31
C LYS A 34 8.89 -10.46 -17.44
N ALA A 35 8.80 -9.21 -17.90
CA ALA A 35 9.30 -8.06 -17.16
C ALA A 35 8.76 -8.12 -15.72
N PRO A 36 9.58 -7.82 -14.70
CA PRO A 36 9.12 -7.82 -13.31
C PRO A 36 7.85 -6.98 -13.21
N SER A 37 6.75 -7.59 -12.75
CA SER A 37 5.53 -6.84 -12.48
C SER A 37 5.88 -5.76 -11.47
N ALA A 38 5.65 -4.49 -11.81
CA ALA A 38 5.89 -3.37 -10.90
C ALA A 38 5.21 -3.68 -9.56
N ALA A 39 6.00 -3.66 -8.48
CA ALA A 39 5.49 -3.99 -7.15
C ALA A 39 4.26 -3.11 -6.87
N ALA A 40 3.14 -3.75 -6.53
CA ALA A 40 1.88 -3.06 -6.33
C ALA A 40 2.03 -2.00 -5.23
N THR A 41 1.66 -0.75 -5.55
CA THR A 41 1.82 0.38 -4.63
C THR A 41 0.95 0.23 -3.38
N THR A 42 1.57 0.34 -2.20
CA THR A 42 0.83 0.37 -0.93
C THR A 42 0.19 1.74 -0.72
N THR A 43 -1.07 1.77 -0.26
CA THR A 43 -1.81 3.00 0.08
C THR A 43 -2.40 2.88 1.48
N LEU A 44 -2.37 3.97 2.24
CA LEU A 44 -3.07 4.11 3.51
C LEU A 44 -4.22 5.10 3.35
N VAL A 45 -5.44 4.71 3.75
CA VAL A 45 -6.65 5.52 3.57
C VAL A 45 -7.35 5.67 4.92
N PHE A 46 -7.49 6.91 5.40
CA PHE A 46 -8.34 7.24 6.54
C PHE A 46 -9.68 7.73 6.01
N ASP A 47 -10.70 6.90 6.19
CA ASP A 47 -12.06 7.15 5.78
C ASP A 47 -12.88 7.63 6.98
N LYS A 48 -13.28 8.90 6.93
CA LYS A 48 -13.97 9.57 8.04
C LYS A 48 -15.44 9.22 8.02
N ASN A 49 -15.88 8.56 9.08
CA ASN A 49 -17.29 8.30 9.30
C ASN A 49 -18.01 9.64 9.49
N GLN A 50 -18.87 9.98 8.54
CA GLN A 50 -19.62 11.22 8.55
C GLN A 50 -20.58 11.32 9.71
N ASP A 51 -21.06 10.21 10.27
CA ASP A 51 -22.02 10.24 11.38
C ASP A 51 -21.32 10.36 12.72
N ASP A 52 -20.20 9.66 12.89
CA ASP A 52 -19.38 9.67 14.10
C ASP A 52 -17.87 9.77 13.80
N PRO A 53 -17.25 10.96 13.98
CA PRO A 53 -15.80 11.14 13.80
C PRO A 53 -14.94 10.21 14.65
N THR A 54 -15.47 9.67 15.75
CA THR A 54 -14.76 8.76 16.66
C THR A 54 -14.88 7.28 16.26
N ASP A 55 -15.67 6.97 15.23
CA ASP A 55 -15.80 5.62 14.66
C ASP A 55 -15.53 5.57 13.14
N SER A 56 -14.39 6.11 12.74
CA SER A 56 -13.84 6.11 11.37
C SER A 56 -13.07 4.82 11.05
N ARG A 57 -12.56 4.68 9.82
CA ARG A 57 -11.77 3.50 9.41
C ARG A 57 -10.42 3.88 8.82
N LEU A 58 -9.37 3.13 9.18
CA LEU A 58 -8.06 3.23 8.54
C LEU A 58 -7.79 1.94 7.77
N SER A 59 -7.69 2.05 6.44
CA SER A 59 -7.55 0.92 5.53
C SER A 59 -6.17 0.89 4.88
N VAL A 60 -5.61 -0.31 4.73
CA VAL A 60 -4.34 -0.57 4.04
C VAL A 60 -4.63 -1.33 2.74
N TYR A 61 -4.20 -0.76 1.62
CA TYR A 61 -4.30 -1.36 0.29
C TYR A 61 -2.92 -1.64 -0.29
N GLN A 62 -2.81 -2.63 -1.16
CA GLN A 62 -1.67 -2.82 -2.06
C GLN A 62 -2.23 -3.02 -3.47
N GLY A 63 -2.02 -2.03 -4.34
CA GLY A 63 -2.81 -1.90 -5.57
C GLY A 63 -4.30 -1.79 -5.23
N LYS A 64 -5.14 -2.65 -5.85
CA LYS A 64 -6.59 -2.70 -5.59
C LYS A 64 -6.97 -3.63 -4.44
N LYS A 65 -6.04 -4.42 -3.91
CA LYS A 65 -6.32 -5.41 -2.87
C LYS A 65 -6.35 -4.73 -1.49
N LEU A 66 -7.47 -4.88 -0.79
CA LEU A 66 -7.58 -4.51 0.63
C LEU A 66 -6.86 -5.56 1.48
N TRP A 67 -5.91 -5.12 2.31
CA TRP A 67 -5.13 -6.00 3.19
C TRP A 67 -5.59 -5.95 4.63
N ALA A 68 -6.04 -4.79 5.11
CA ALA A 68 -6.52 -4.61 6.47
C ALA A 68 -7.43 -3.38 6.57
N VAL A 69 -8.35 -3.45 7.52
CA VAL A 69 -9.15 -2.32 7.99
C VAL A 69 -9.06 -2.28 9.51
N TYR A 70 -8.80 -1.10 10.05
CA TYR A 70 -8.75 -0.85 11.49
C TYR A 70 -9.82 0.16 11.87
N ARG A 71 -10.46 -0.03 13.04
CA ARG A 71 -11.25 1.03 13.65
C ARG A 71 -10.32 2.19 14.02
N ALA A 72 -10.76 3.41 13.75
CA ALA A 72 -10.00 4.62 13.99
C ALA A 72 -10.93 5.76 14.45
N GLY A 73 -10.36 6.83 15.00
CA GLY A 73 -11.11 8.04 15.32
C GLY A 73 -10.27 9.29 15.15
N SER A 74 -10.93 10.44 14.98
CA SER A 74 -10.27 11.74 14.86
C SER A 74 -11.16 12.86 15.39
N GLY A 75 -10.56 13.74 16.19
CA GLY A 75 -11.30 14.82 16.84
C GLY A 75 -12.09 14.36 18.06
N LEU A 76 -12.85 15.28 18.64
CA LEU A 76 -13.68 15.05 19.84
C LEU A 76 -15.15 14.83 19.45
N GLY A 77 -15.42 14.19 18.31
CA GLY A 77 -16.75 14.11 17.70
C GLY A 77 -17.14 15.36 16.88
N ILE A 78 -16.21 16.28 16.64
CA ILE A 78 -16.45 17.53 15.91
C ILE A 78 -16.01 17.41 14.45
N LYS A 79 -16.96 17.47 13.51
CA LYS A 79 -16.74 17.40 12.05
C LYS A 79 -16.11 18.66 11.44
N ASN A 80 -16.02 19.76 12.17
CA ASN A 80 -15.38 20.97 11.66
C ASN A 80 -13.86 20.83 11.77
N ASP A 81 -13.17 20.55 10.66
CA ASP A 81 -11.72 20.34 10.62
C ASP A 81 -10.91 21.62 10.93
N CYS A 82 -11.53 22.79 10.75
CA CYS A 82 -10.96 24.07 11.18
C CYS A 82 -11.12 24.35 12.69
N ALA A 83 -11.79 23.48 13.44
CA ALA A 83 -11.91 23.63 14.89
C ALA A 83 -10.60 23.23 15.59
N ARG A 84 -9.87 24.22 16.10
CA ARG A 84 -8.58 24.03 16.78
C ARG A 84 -8.71 23.00 17.92
N ALA A 85 -7.79 22.04 17.93
CA ALA A 85 -7.65 21.01 18.97
C ALA A 85 -8.90 20.17 19.29
N LYS A 86 -9.92 20.15 18.42
CA LYS A 86 -11.15 19.37 18.63
C LYS A 86 -11.78 18.83 17.36
N GLY A 87 -11.59 19.54 16.24
CA GLY A 87 -12.01 19.11 14.91
C GLY A 87 -11.29 17.85 14.47
N TRP A 88 -11.97 17.04 13.66
CA TRP A 88 -11.35 15.91 12.98
C TRP A 88 -10.31 16.37 11.95
N MET A 89 -9.61 15.40 11.39
CA MET A 89 -8.57 15.63 10.39
C MET A 89 -9.14 16.14 9.06
N PRO A 90 -8.54 17.18 8.45
CA PRO A 90 -8.88 17.63 7.10
C PRO A 90 -8.72 16.54 6.03
N ASN A 91 -9.62 16.55 5.04
CA ASN A 91 -9.47 15.75 3.83
C ASN A 91 -8.21 16.16 3.05
N GLY A 92 -7.62 15.21 2.34
CA GLY A 92 -6.49 15.48 1.46
C GLY A 92 -5.43 14.37 1.49
N ASN A 93 -4.32 14.65 0.83
CA ASN A 93 -3.19 13.73 0.76
C ASN A 93 -2.07 14.22 1.68
N TRP A 94 -1.88 13.54 2.81
CA TRP A 94 -0.97 13.92 3.88
C TRP A 94 0.35 13.18 3.75
N LYS A 95 1.43 13.89 3.44
CA LYS A 95 2.77 13.30 3.41
C LYS A 95 3.14 12.75 4.79
N ILE A 96 3.67 11.53 4.81
CA ILE A 96 4.24 10.91 6.00
C ILE A 96 5.66 11.46 6.17
N ARG A 97 5.90 12.15 7.29
CA ARG A 97 7.21 12.73 7.64
C ARG A 97 8.06 11.78 8.46
N LEU A 98 7.45 11.05 9.38
CA LEU A 98 8.15 10.13 10.28
C LEU A 98 7.30 8.90 10.56
N LYS A 99 7.96 7.76 10.70
CA LYS A 99 7.40 6.50 11.17
C LYS A 99 8.26 6.06 12.34
N SER A 100 7.68 5.94 13.53
CA SER A 100 8.43 5.58 14.74
C SER A 100 7.67 4.58 15.58
N ARG A 101 8.41 3.63 16.17
CA ARG A 101 7.91 2.67 17.15
C ARG A 101 8.17 3.12 18.59
N THR A 102 9.01 4.14 18.76
CA THR A 102 9.48 4.66 20.04
C THR A 102 9.42 6.19 20.06
N TYR A 103 8.40 6.76 19.42
CA TYR A 103 8.17 8.19 19.43
C TYR A 103 8.08 8.67 20.89
N ASP A 104 8.66 9.83 21.17
CA ASP A 104 8.79 10.32 22.54
C ASP A 104 8.41 11.80 22.63
N GLY A 105 7.22 12.11 22.11
CA GLY A 105 6.64 13.43 22.24
C GLY A 105 6.21 13.73 23.68
N ARG A 106 5.81 14.97 23.90
CA ARG A 106 5.30 15.45 25.20
C ARG A 106 4.08 14.65 25.67
N PHE A 107 3.12 14.44 24.77
CA PHE A 107 1.86 13.75 25.07
C PHE A 107 1.73 12.39 24.37
N ILE A 108 2.27 12.27 23.15
CA ILE A 108 2.18 11.05 22.35
C ILE A 108 3.49 10.30 22.46
N LYS A 109 3.41 9.00 22.73
CA LYS A 109 4.57 8.11 22.83
C LYS A 109 4.34 6.79 22.09
N GLY A 110 5.42 6.07 21.81
CA GLY A 110 5.40 4.74 21.22
C GLY A 110 5.19 4.76 19.70
N TYR A 111 4.23 3.97 19.23
CA TYR A 111 3.95 3.84 17.80
C TYR A 111 3.27 5.09 17.28
N ALA A 112 3.92 5.80 16.36
CA ALA A 112 3.41 7.03 15.79
C ALA A 112 3.86 7.23 14.33
N VAL A 113 2.94 7.74 13.52
CA VAL A 113 3.21 8.22 12.16
C VAL A 113 2.97 9.72 12.13
N TYR A 114 4.03 10.52 12.05
CA TYR A 114 3.92 11.98 11.98
C TYR A 114 3.68 12.39 10.52
N LEU A 115 2.63 13.18 10.29
CA LEU A 115 2.20 13.71 9.01
C LEU A 115 2.65 15.16 8.82
N GLN A 116 2.63 15.64 7.58
CA GLN A 116 2.88 17.05 7.27
C GLN A 116 1.85 17.99 7.89
N ASP A 117 2.19 19.26 8.00
CA ASP A 117 1.21 20.28 8.36
C ASP A 117 0.27 20.52 7.17
N MET A 118 -1.01 20.76 7.45
CA MET A 118 -1.99 21.01 6.38
C MET A 118 -3.01 22.06 6.81
N LYS A 119 -3.38 22.93 5.88
CA LYS A 119 -4.50 23.86 6.09
C LYS A 119 -5.81 23.07 6.20
N CYS A 120 -6.67 23.48 7.12
CA CYS A 120 -8.05 22.99 7.13
C CYS A 120 -8.80 23.47 5.87
N SER A 121 -9.97 22.89 5.62
CA SER A 121 -10.81 23.11 4.45
C SER A 121 -11.10 24.59 4.14
N LYS A 122 -11.27 25.43 5.16
CA LYS A 122 -11.53 26.87 5.02
C LYS A 122 -10.26 27.73 4.96
N GLY A 123 -9.07 27.13 5.06
CA GLY A 123 -7.80 27.83 5.03
C GLY A 123 -7.49 28.71 6.26
N THR A 124 -8.38 28.77 7.26
CA THR A 124 -8.28 29.65 8.44
C THR A 124 -7.31 29.14 9.52
N LEU A 125 -6.94 27.86 9.44
CA LEU A 125 -6.07 27.19 10.41
C LEU A 125 -5.14 26.22 9.69
N VAL A 126 -3.86 26.23 10.05
CA VAL A 126 -2.94 25.13 9.75
C VAL A 126 -2.99 24.13 10.89
N ARG A 127 -3.27 22.87 10.56
CA ARG A 127 -3.18 21.73 11.46
C ARG A 127 -1.73 21.27 11.49
N THR A 128 -1.13 21.38 12.67
CA THR A 128 0.26 20.99 12.93
C THR A 128 0.30 19.78 13.84
N GLU A 129 1.45 19.11 13.91
CA GLU A 129 1.69 17.98 14.85
C GLU A 129 0.60 16.90 14.73
N MET A 130 0.19 16.59 13.49
CA MET A 130 -0.85 15.60 13.23
C MET A 130 -0.21 14.21 13.14
N LEU A 131 -0.69 13.27 13.95
CA LEU A 131 -0.17 11.90 13.97
C LEU A 131 -1.27 10.87 13.78
N ILE A 132 -0.89 9.71 13.24
CA ILE A 132 -1.57 8.44 13.50
C ILE A 132 -0.88 7.83 14.71
N HIS A 133 -1.59 7.62 15.82
CA HIS A 133 -1.00 7.11 17.04
C HIS A 133 -2.00 6.34 17.90
N SER A 134 -1.54 5.88 19.06
CA SER A 134 -2.36 5.26 20.09
C SER A 134 -1.95 5.75 21.49
N GLU A 135 -2.58 5.22 22.52
CA GLU A 135 -2.23 5.42 23.93
C GLU A 135 -1.36 4.26 24.40
N MET A 136 -0.10 4.55 24.69
CA MET A 136 0.89 3.58 25.13
C MET A 136 2.12 4.29 25.70
N ASN A 137 2.94 3.52 26.40
CA ASN A 137 4.30 3.92 26.75
C ASN A 137 5.20 4.00 25.51
N ARG A 138 6.40 4.57 25.69
CA ARG A 138 7.39 4.73 24.63
C ARG A 138 7.84 3.41 24.01
N ASP A 139 7.89 2.33 24.78
CA ASP A 139 8.21 0.99 24.31
C ASP A 139 7.01 0.29 23.63
N GLY A 140 5.85 0.95 23.61
CA GLY A 140 4.61 0.42 23.09
C GLY A 140 3.83 -0.46 24.07
N SER A 141 4.27 -0.62 25.32
CA SER A 141 3.48 -1.28 26.37
C SER A 141 2.28 -0.43 26.82
N GLN A 142 1.29 -1.04 27.47
CA GLN A 142 0.18 -0.32 28.07
C GLN A 142 0.68 0.50 29.27
N GLY A 143 0.33 1.78 29.32
CA GLY A 143 0.61 2.64 30.48
C GLY A 143 -0.43 2.50 31.58
N GLY A 144 -0.09 2.94 32.79
CA GLY A 144 -1.00 2.92 33.94
C GLY A 144 -1.92 4.15 34.06
N SER A 145 -1.61 5.24 33.34
CA SER A 145 -2.32 6.51 33.40
C SER A 145 -2.79 6.98 32.03
N GLU A 146 -3.87 7.74 32.00
CA GLU A 146 -4.17 8.67 30.90
C GLU A 146 -2.93 9.55 30.66
N PRO A 147 -2.37 9.72 29.43
CA PRO A 147 -2.81 9.38 28.08
C PRO A 147 -2.10 8.15 27.48
N ARG A 148 -1.65 7.23 28.33
CA ARG A 148 -0.86 6.05 27.96
C ARG A 148 -1.62 4.76 28.15
N ARG A 149 -2.84 4.82 28.69
CA ARG A 149 -3.67 3.68 29.00
C ARG A 149 -4.85 3.69 28.04
N TRP A 150 -4.99 2.61 27.28
CA TRP A 150 -6.19 2.40 26.48
C TRP A 150 -7.30 1.77 27.32
N ASP A 151 -8.35 2.53 27.61
CA ASP A 151 -9.52 2.20 28.41
C ASP A 151 -10.76 1.84 27.56
N GLY A 152 -10.77 2.15 26.26
CA GLY A 152 -11.79 1.62 25.35
C GLY A 152 -12.22 2.56 24.25
N VAL A 153 -13.54 2.69 24.06
CA VAL A 153 -14.10 3.42 22.91
C VAL A 153 -13.86 4.94 22.99
N GLY A 154 -13.67 5.47 24.20
CA GLY A 154 -13.38 6.88 24.43
C GLY A 154 -12.05 7.33 23.81
N ASP A 155 -11.06 6.44 23.74
CA ASP A 155 -9.68 6.79 23.37
C ASP A 155 -9.46 6.93 21.87
N TYR A 156 -10.51 6.65 21.09
CA TYR A 156 -10.58 7.05 19.69
C TYR A 156 -10.75 8.58 19.54
N LYS A 157 -11.08 9.30 20.61
CA LYS A 157 -11.10 10.76 20.64
C LYS A 157 -9.69 11.34 20.67
N SER A 158 -9.52 12.46 20.00
CA SER A 158 -8.24 13.18 19.97
C SER A 158 -8.43 14.66 19.71
N ASN A 159 -7.36 15.44 19.84
CA ASN A 159 -7.36 16.85 19.44
C ASN A 159 -7.26 17.04 17.91
N GLY A 160 -7.53 15.99 17.13
CA GLY A 160 -7.55 15.95 15.66
C GLY A 160 -6.68 14.87 15.03
N CYS A 161 -5.75 14.28 15.79
CA CYS A 161 -4.95 13.12 15.34
C CYS A 161 -5.83 11.92 14.97
N VAL A 162 -5.28 10.96 14.21
CA VAL A 162 -5.91 9.66 13.99
C VAL A 162 -5.52 8.73 15.13
N LYS A 163 -6.50 8.29 15.91
CA LYS A 163 -6.33 7.32 17.01
C LYS A 163 -6.64 5.92 16.53
N LEU A 164 -5.81 4.96 16.93
CA LEU A 164 -6.00 3.54 16.76
C LEU A 164 -5.87 2.84 18.11
N ASN A 165 -6.47 1.66 18.25
CA ASN A 165 -6.19 0.78 19.39
C ASN A 165 -4.69 0.36 19.37
N PRO A 166 -4.04 0.16 20.55
CA PRO A 166 -2.62 -0.19 20.62
C PRO A 166 -2.27 -1.46 19.86
N THR A 167 -3.17 -2.45 19.85
CA THR A 167 -2.99 -3.70 19.11
C THR A 167 -3.04 -3.46 17.61
N ASP A 168 -3.97 -2.60 17.16
CA ASP A 168 -4.19 -2.33 15.74
C ASP A 168 -3.07 -1.51 15.12
N ILE A 169 -2.56 -0.48 15.81
CA ILE A 169 -1.40 0.27 15.28
C ILE A 169 -0.15 -0.61 15.20
N LYS A 170 0.06 -1.51 16.16
CA LYS A 170 1.17 -2.50 16.10
C LYS A 170 0.98 -3.47 14.93
N LYS A 171 -0.25 -3.95 14.68
CA LYS A 171 -0.58 -4.79 13.51
C LYS A 171 -0.33 -4.02 12.21
N MET A 172 -0.74 -2.76 12.14
CA MET A 172 -0.53 -1.89 10.98
C MET A 172 0.97 -1.70 10.69
N PHE A 173 1.79 -1.39 11.69
CA PHE A 173 3.24 -1.26 11.51
C PHE A 173 3.85 -2.57 10.99
N ARG A 174 3.56 -3.71 11.63
CA ARG A 174 4.05 -5.02 11.16
C ARG A 174 3.62 -5.33 9.73
N LEU A 175 2.38 -4.99 9.37
CA LEU A 175 1.87 -5.16 8.01
C LEU A 175 2.67 -4.31 7.02
N LEU A 176 2.80 -3.01 7.29
CA LEU A 176 3.46 -2.05 6.39
C LEU A 176 4.98 -2.27 6.29
N ASP A 177 5.63 -2.79 7.33
CA ASP A 177 7.03 -3.19 7.25
C ASP A 177 7.25 -4.38 6.30
N ARG A 178 6.24 -5.24 6.16
CA ARG A 178 6.27 -6.41 5.27
C ARG A 178 5.90 -6.05 3.83
N ILE A 179 4.86 -5.23 3.64
CA ILE A 179 4.33 -4.93 2.30
C ILE A 179 4.79 -3.58 1.73
N GLY A 180 5.65 -2.87 2.47
CA GLY A 180 6.15 -1.55 2.12
C GLY A 180 5.24 -0.43 2.63
N TRP A 181 5.88 0.63 3.14
CA TRP A 181 5.18 1.82 3.61
C TRP A 181 4.80 2.75 2.46
N PRO A 182 3.59 3.34 2.47
CA PRO A 182 3.27 4.45 1.59
C PRO A 182 4.06 5.71 2.00
N THR A 183 4.12 6.67 1.08
CA THR A 183 4.66 8.02 1.34
C THR A 183 3.60 8.98 1.85
N HIS A 184 2.32 8.64 1.72
CA HIS A 184 1.20 9.49 2.11
C HIS A 184 0.07 8.71 2.77
N LEU A 185 -0.70 9.41 3.59
CA LEU A 185 -2.04 9.03 4.03
C LEU A 185 -3.07 9.80 3.19
N ARG A 186 -4.01 9.08 2.57
CA ARG A 186 -5.17 9.69 1.92
C ARG A 186 -6.31 9.81 2.93
N VAL A 187 -6.82 11.01 3.16
CA VAL A 187 -7.96 11.27 4.05
C VAL A 187 -9.20 11.61 3.22
N VAL A 188 -10.27 10.87 3.45
CA VAL A 188 -11.57 10.99 2.76
C VAL A 188 -12.73 11.02 3.75
N SER A 189 -13.93 11.26 3.25
CA SER A 189 -15.17 11.47 3.99
C SER A 189 -16.37 11.06 3.16
#